data_AF-A0A182ALN9-F1
#
_entry.id   AF-A0A182ALN9-F1
#
_cell.length_a   1.000
_cell.length_b   1.000
_cell.length_c   1.000
_cell.angle_alpha   90.00
_cell.angle_beta   90.00
_cell.angle_gamma   90.00
#
_symmetry.space_group_name_H-M   'P 1'
#
loop_
_entity.id
_entity.type
_entity.pdbx_description
1 polymer ?
#
loop_
_entity_poly.entity_id
_entity_poly.type
_entity_poly.pdbx_seq_one_letter_code
_entity_poly.pdbx_strand_id
1 'polypeptide(L)' 'MTSPYPQALIAELAEASREFDATARDLERNCWMAVHRHVHGVLPSEYDIREVPEELYLAVLEVRRQGGPPDLP' A
#
# COMPACT_ATOMS: atom_id res chain seq x y z
N MET A 1 -14.99 4.05 -4.58
CA MET A 1 -14.23 4.55 -5.75
C MET A 1 -13.69 3.33 -6.47
N THR A 2 -13.94 3.16 -7.76
CA THR A 2 -13.36 2.04 -8.52
C THR A 2 -11.95 2.44 -8.94
N SER A 3 -10.93 1.81 -8.35
CA SER A 3 -9.54 2.02 -8.72
C SER A 3 -9.27 1.43 -10.12
N PRO A 4 -8.43 2.06 -10.97
CA PRO A 4 -8.05 1.49 -12.26
C PRO A 4 -7.08 0.30 -12.13
N TYR A 5 -6.58 0.02 -10.91
CA TYR A 5 -5.64 -1.05 -10.65
C TYR A 5 -6.35 -2.39 -10.37
N PRO A 6 -5.72 -3.53 -10.72
CA PRO A 6 -6.28 -4.85 -10.42
C PRO A 6 -6.51 -5.04 -8.91
N GLN A 7 -7.67 -5.58 -8.54
CA GLN A 7 -8.00 -5.82 -7.13
C GLN A 7 -7.00 -6.75 -6.43
N ALA A 8 -6.44 -7.72 -7.17
CA ALA A 8 -5.39 -8.61 -6.69
C ALA A 8 -4.12 -7.84 -6.28
N LEU A 9 -3.69 -6.86 -7.10
CA LEU A 9 -2.54 -6.02 -6.79
C LEU A 9 -2.80 -5.18 -5.54
N ILE A 10 -3.98 -4.58 -5.43
CA ILE A 10 -4.35 -3.77 -4.26
C ILE A 10 -4.32 -4.63 -2.98
N ALA A 11 -4.86 -5.85 -3.04
CA ALA A 11 -4.86 -6.78 -1.92
C ALA A 11 -3.43 -7.23 -1.54
N GLU A 12 -2.59 -7.55 -2.52
CA GLU A 12 -1.19 -7.92 -2.32
C GLU A 12 -0.41 -6.80 -1.61
N LEU A 13 -0.57 -5.55 -2.07
CA LEU A 13 0.12 -4.41 -1.46
C LEU A 13 -0.42 -4.06 -0.07
N ALA A 14 -1.72 -4.24 0.16
CA ALA A 14 -2.30 -4.09 1.49
C ALA A 14 -1.71 -5.11 2.48
N GLU A 15 -1.51 -6.36 2.04
CA GLU A 15 -0.86 -7.39 2.85
C GLU A 15 0.63 -7.10 3.06
N ALA A 16 1.35 -6.71 2.01
CA ALA A 16 2.76 -6.31 2.10
C ALA A 16 2.96 -5.14 3.08
N SER A 17 2.00 -4.23 3.20
CA SER A 17 2.06 -3.14 4.17
C SER A 17 2.09 -3.61 5.64
N ARG A 18 1.64 -4.83 5.94
CA ARG A 18 1.66 -5.40 7.29
C ARG A 18 3.07 -5.79 7.73
N GLU A 19 3.99 -6.04 6.79
CA GLU A 19 5.40 -6.30 7.09
C GLU A 19 6.04 -5.15 7.89
N PHE A 20 5.51 -3.93 7.74
CA PHE A 20 6.03 -2.72 8.38
C PHE A 20 5.38 -2.39 9.73
N ASP A 21 4.36 -3.15 10.17
CA ASP A 21 3.65 -2.89 11.45
C ASP A 21 4.57 -3.01 12.67
N ALA A 22 5.64 -3.82 12.57
CA ALA A 22 6.62 -3.98 13.63
C ALA A 22 7.52 -2.75 13.81
N THR A 23 7.73 -1.97 12.75
CA THR A 23 8.67 -0.83 12.73
C THR A 23 7.99 0.51 12.96
N ALA A 24 6.73 0.66 12.54
CA ALA A 24 5.94 1.87 12.77
C ALA A 24 4.45 1.51 12.81
N ARG A 25 3.73 2.04 13.80
CA ARG A 25 2.25 1.88 13.91
C ARG A 25 1.48 2.86 13.00
N ASP A 26 2.13 3.39 11.98
CA ASP A 26 1.52 4.33 11.04
C ASP A 26 1.05 3.57 9.80
N LEU A 27 -0.26 3.37 9.75
CA LEU A 27 -0.94 2.63 8.69
C LEU A 27 -0.73 3.29 7.31
N GLU A 28 -0.79 4.62 7.26
CA GLU A 28 -0.65 5.39 6.02
C GLU A 28 0.77 5.29 5.49
N ARG A 29 1.76 5.48 6.38
CA ARG A 29 3.18 5.28 6.05
C ARG A 29 3.45 3.86 5.54
N ASN A 30 2.91 2.85 6.21
CA ASN A 30 3.13 1.46 5.84
C ASN A 30 2.54 1.13 4.46
N CYS A 31 1.34 1.63 4.15
CA CYS A 31 0.75 1.50 2.82
C CYS A 31 1.59 2.23 1.76
N TRP A 32 2.03 3.45 2.05
CA TRP A 32 2.89 4.22 1.16
C TRP A 32 4.22 3.50 0.87
N MET A 33 4.85 2.91 1.88
CA MET A 33 6.10 2.14 1.72
C MET A 33 5.92 0.91 0.82
N ALA A 34 4.79 0.19 0.95
CA ALA A 34 4.47 -0.95 0.10
C ALA A 34 4.31 -0.53 -1.38
N VAL A 35 3.55 0.55 -1.64
CA VAL A 35 3.38 1.09 -3.00
C VAL A 35 4.70 1.60 -3.55
N HIS A 36 5.48 2.34 -2.74
CA HIS A 36 6.79 2.84 -3.13
C HIS A 36 7.72 1.69 -3.56
N ARG A 37 7.79 0.63 -2.77
CA ARG A 37 8.60 -0.55 -3.10
C ARG A 37 8.13 -1.23 -4.39
N HIS A 38 6.83 -1.32 -4.62
CA HIS A 38 6.28 -1.88 -5.85
C HIS A 38 6.64 -1.06 -7.08
N VAL A 39 6.47 0.26 -7.01
CA VAL A 39 6.70 1.18 -8.13
C VAL A 39 8.19 1.34 -8.44
N HIS A 40 9.02 1.45 -7.40
CA HIS A 40 10.42 1.82 -7.53
C HIS A 40 11.41 0.68 -7.32
N GLY A 41 10.93 -0.50 -6.92
CA GLY A 41 11.74 -1.69 -6.65
C GLY A 41 12.56 -1.64 -5.36
N VAL A 42 12.47 -0.56 -4.57
CA VAL A 42 13.27 -0.33 -3.37
C VAL A 42 12.45 0.29 -2.24
N LEU A 43 12.85 0.05 -0.99
CA LEU A 43 12.28 0.76 0.15
C LEU A 43 12.69 2.24 0.13
N PRO A 44 11.83 3.15 0.59
CA PRO A 44 12.15 4.57 0.65
C PRO A 44 13.25 4.83 1.69
N SER A 45 14.19 5.69 1.33
CA SER A 45 15.16 6.26 2.27
C SER A 45 14.55 7.44 3.05
N GLU A 46 15.23 7.94 4.09
CA GLU A 46 14.74 9.04 4.95
C GLU A 46 14.40 10.34 4.19
N TYR A 47 14.98 10.52 2.99
CA TYR A 47 14.76 11.69 2.12
C TYR A 47 14.28 11.29 0.73
N ASP A 48 13.56 10.18 0.63
CA ASP A 48 12.99 9.76 -0.65
C ASP A 48 11.88 10.72 -1.09
N ILE A 49 12.12 11.45 -2.17
CA ILE A 49 11.18 12.41 -2.76
C ILE A 49 10.37 11.82 -3.91
N ARG A 50 10.52 10.52 -4.19
CA ARG A 50 9.85 9.89 -5.32
C ARG A 50 8.36 9.78 -5.06
N GLU A 51 7.59 10.16 -6.08
CA GLU A 51 6.14 10.07 -6.05
C GLU A 51 5.69 8.62 -6.23
N VAL A 52 4.52 8.32 -5.66
CA VAL A 52 3.78 7.08 -5.92
C VAL A 52 2.44 7.43 -6.55
N PRO A 53 1.84 6.56 -7.36
CA PRO A 53 0.51 6.80 -7.90
C PRO A 53 -0.52 6.94 -6.76
N GLU A 54 -1.09 8.13 -6.59
CA GLU A 54 -2.00 8.45 -5.49
C GLU A 54 -3.22 7.53 -5.46
N GLU A 55 -3.80 7.23 -6.62
CA GLU A 55 -4.97 6.34 -6.72
C GLU A 55 -4.68 4.92 -6.25
N LEU A 56 -3.47 4.41 -6.49
CA LEU A 56 -3.04 3.10 -6.00
C LEU A 56 -2.84 3.14 -4.49
N TYR A 57 -2.16 4.18 -3.99
CA TYR A 57 -1.98 4.41 -2.56
C TYR A 57 -3.31 4.46 -1.81
N LEU A 58 -4.27 5.28 -2.27
CA LEU A 58 -5.57 5.41 -1.65
C LEU A 58 -6.40 4.11 -1.71
N ALA A 59 -6.31 3.36 -2.81
CA ALA A 59 -6.99 2.07 -2.92
C ALA A 59 -6.42 1.02 -1.95
N VAL A 60 -5.10 0.96 -1.80
CA VAL A 60 -4.41 0.08 -0.84
C VAL A 60 -4.77 0.49 0.58
N LEU A 61 -4.71 1.79 0.88
CA LEU A 61 -5.05 2.34 2.18
C LEU A 61 -6.47 1.97 2.61
N GLU A 62 -7.43 2.05 1.69
CA GLU A 62 -8.82 1.70 1.95
C GLU A 62 -8.98 0.21 2.29
N VAL A 63 -8.39 -0.69 1.51
CA VAL A 63 -8.42 -2.15 1.80
C VAL A 63 -7.79 -2.46 3.16
N ARG A 64 -6.68 -1.77 3.48
CA ARG A 64 -5.96 -1.96 4.74
C ARG A 64 -6.76 -1.45 5.95
N ARG A 65 -7.51 -0.35 5.79
CA ARG A 65 -8.44 0.18 6.81
C ARG A 65 -9.63 -0.75 7.07
N GLN A 66 -10.10 -1.46 6.05
CA GLN A 66 -11.20 -2.42 6.16
C GLN A 66 -10.79 -3.76 6.80
N GLY A 67 -9.48 -3.97 7.05
CA GLY A 67 -8.95 -5.17 7.71
C GLY A 67 -8.51 -6.28 6.76
N GLY A 68 -8.65 -6.10 5.45
CA GLY A 68 -8.36 -7.07 4.40
C GLY A 68 -9.34 -6.89 3.24
N PRO A 69 -9.08 -7.48 2.05
CA PRO A 69 -10.01 -7.39 0.94
C PRO A 69 -11.39 -7.95 1.38
N PRO A 70 -12.50 -7.24 1.13
CA PRO A 70 -13.81 -7.80 1.36
C PRO A 70 -13.96 -9.01 0.43
N ASP A 71 -14.03 -10.21 1.02
CA ASP A 71 -14.27 -11.51 0.39
C ASP A 71 -14.07 -11.51 -1.14
N LEU A 72 -12.83 -11.77 -1.57
CA LEU A 72 -12.58 -12.14 -2.97
C LEU A 72 -13.27 -13.50 -3.21
N PRO A 73 -14.19 -13.60 -4.20
CA PRO A 73 -14.89 -14.85 -4.49
C PRO A 73 -13.95 -15.98 -4.93
#